data_AF-A0A2T7SPX9-F1
#
_entry.id   AF-A0A2T7SPX9-F1
#
_cell.length_a   1.000
_cell.length_b   1.000
_cell.length_c   1.000
_cell.angle_alpha   90.00
_cell.angle_beta   90.00
_cell.angle_gamma   90.00
#
_symmetry.space_group_name_H-M   'P 1'
#
loop_
_entity.id
_entity.type
_entity.pdbx_description
1 polymer ?
#
loop_
_entity_poly.entity_id
_entity_poly.type
_entity_poly.pdbx_seq_one_letter_code
_entity_poly.pdbx_strand_id
1 'polypeptide(L)'
;MKGDRVEIVVDAGDTTRTYEVVASRAGRRVETAVRRGVVEVSEVTRGGGVVRTARFMATRVLALVEQPVPREDSSERSAQRSAERPFRDDPGSWTRLSTQGST
;
A
#
# COMPACT_ATOMS: atom_id res chain seq x y z
N MET A 1 -4.96 -2.26 -5.65
CA MET A 1 -4.18 -1.02 -5.80
C MET A 1 -4.87 -0.13 -6.81
N LYS A 2 -5.69 0.79 -6.32
CA LYS A 2 -6.12 1.99 -7.06
C LYS A 2 -5.26 3.10 -6.45
N GLY A 3 -4.47 3.78 -7.28
CA GLY A 3 -3.59 4.87 -6.87
C GLY A 3 -2.19 4.46 -6.46
N ASP A 4 -1.37 4.28 -7.49
CA ASP A 4 0.06 4.48 -7.37
C ASP A 4 0.37 5.58 -8.40
N ARG A 5 0.94 6.70 -7.95
CA ARG A 5 1.16 7.89 -8.78
C ARG A 5 2.59 8.37 -8.62
N VAL A 6 3.21 8.73 -9.73
CA VAL A 6 4.47 9.46 -9.75
C VAL A 6 4.24 10.78 -10.46
N GLU A 7 4.58 11.87 -9.78
CA GLU A 7 4.69 13.20 -10.36
C GLU A 7 6.14 13.44 -10.79
N ILE A 8 6.32 13.90 -12.01
CA ILE A 8 7.62 14.17 -12.62
C ILE A 8 7.69 15.65 -12.94
N VAL A 9 8.59 16.37 -12.27
CA VAL A 9 8.87 17.77 -12.57
C VAL A 9 10.11 17.83 -13.45
N VAL A 10 10.00 18.49 -14.60
CA VAL A 10 11.11 18.65 -15.54
C VAL A 10 11.37 20.12 -15.89
N ASP A 11 12.63 20.42 -16.15
CA ASP A 11 13.06 21.66 -16.76
C ASP A 11 12.82 21.64 -18.28
N ALA A 12 11.93 22.51 -18.74
CA ALA A 12 11.62 22.71 -20.15
C ALA A 12 12.47 23.82 -20.80
N GLY A 13 13.40 24.45 -20.06
CA GLY A 13 14.32 25.49 -20.50
C GLY A 13 13.98 26.87 -19.93
N ASP A 14 12.78 27.36 -20.22
CA ASP A 14 12.26 28.64 -19.73
C ASP A 14 11.23 28.47 -18.60
N THR A 15 10.73 27.26 -18.42
CA THR A 15 9.68 26.92 -17.46
C THR A 15 9.87 25.52 -16.90
N THR A 16 9.11 25.22 -15.84
CA THR A 16 8.97 23.85 -15.34
C THR A 16 7.71 23.22 -15.92
N ARG A 17 7.77 21.91 -16.18
CA ARG A 17 6.60 21.12 -16.57
C ARG A 17 6.42 19.97 -15.62
N THR A 18 5.19 19.82 -15.16
CA THR A 18 4.78 18.70 -14.32
C THR A 18 4.05 17.67 -15.17
N TYR A 19 4.48 16.42 -15.07
CA TYR A 19 3.85 15.26 -15.68
C TYR A 19 3.40 14.27 -14.60
N GLU A 20 2.38 13.49 -14.89
CA GLU A 20 1.84 12.50 -13.96
C GLU A 20 1.73 11.14 -14.64
N VAL A 21 2.22 10.11 -13.96
CA VAL A 21 1.97 8.71 -14.33
C VAL A 21 1.20 8.04 -13.20
N VAL A 22 0.02 7.52 -13.52
CA VAL A 22 -0.88 6.86 -12.56
C VAL A 22 -1.12 5.42 -12.97
N ALA A 23 -1.10 4.51 -12.00
CA ALA A 23 -1.65 3.17 -12.14
C ALA A 23 -3.16 3.23 -12.38
N SER A 24 -3.56 3.14 -13.64
CA SER A 24 -4.93 3.43 -14.10
C SER A 24 -5.97 2.38 -13.69
N ARG A 25 -5.54 1.18 -13.29
CA ARG A 25 -6.42 0.06 -12.97
C ARG A 25 -5.99 -0.66 -11.71
N ALA A 26 -6.97 -1.31 -11.08
CA ALA A 26 -6.77 -2.11 -9.89
C ALA A 26 -5.67 -3.17 -10.10
N GLY A 27 -4.68 -3.17 -9.21
CA GLY A 27 -3.61 -4.17 -9.23
C GLY A 27 -2.46 -3.85 -10.18
N ARG A 28 -2.46 -2.65 -10.78
CA ARG A 28 -1.28 -2.07 -11.42
C ARG A 28 -0.51 -1.22 -10.40
N ARG A 29 0.76 -0.97 -10.69
CA ARG A 29 1.65 -0.09 -9.93
C ARG A 29 2.45 0.80 -10.88
N VAL A 30 3.09 1.83 -10.36
CA VAL A 30 4.03 2.64 -11.13
C VAL A 30 5.44 2.28 -10.69
N GLU A 31 6.33 2.06 -11.65
CA GLU A 31 7.74 1.78 -11.40
C GLU A 31 8.59 2.89 -12.01
N THR A 32 9.63 3.28 -11.29
CA THR A 32 10.64 4.24 -11.73
C THR A 32 11.97 3.53 -11.95
N ALA A 33 12.65 3.84 -13.06
CA ALA A 33 13.98 3.32 -13.34
C ALA A 33 14.84 4.40 -14.00
N VAL A 34 16.10 4.52 -13.56
CA VAL A 34 17.08 5.42 -14.17
C VAL A 34 18.17 4.58 -14.82
N ARG A 35 18.31 4.69 -16.15
CA ARG A 35 19.25 3.90 -16.95
C ARG A 35 19.74 4.74 -18.12
N ARG A 36 21.05 4.72 -18.39
CA ARG A 36 21.67 5.36 -19.58
C ARG A 36 21.25 6.82 -19.79
N GLY A 37 21.16 7.61 -18.71
CA GLY A 37 20.79 9.03 -18.79
C GLY A 37 19.31 9.31 -19.05
N VAL A 38 18.44 8.30 -18.96
CA VAL A 38 16.98 8.43 -19.10
C VAL A 38 16.30 7.95 -17.82
N VAL A 39 15.30 8.69 -17.36
CA VAL A 39 14.34 8.26 -16.36
C VAL A 39 13.14 7.66 -17.07
N GLU A 40 12.87 6.39 -16.80
CA GLU A 40 11.69 5.67 -17.25
C GLU A 40 10.69 5.58 -16.11
N VAL A 41 9.44 5.97 -16.39
CA VAL A 41 8.32 5.83 -15.45
C VAL A 41 7.26 4.99 -16.12
N SER A 42 7.03 3.79 -15.60
CA SER A 42 6.19 2.77 -16.24
C SER A 42 5.02 2.39 -15.37
N GLU A 43 3.83 2.39 -15.94
CA GLU A 43 2.71 1.65 -15.34
C GLU A 43 2.89 0.17 -15.66
N VAL A 44 2.93 -0.67 -14.64
CA VAL A 44 3.08 -2.12 -14.79
C VAL A 44 1.91 -2.86 -14.19
N THR A 45 1.62 -4.03 -14.75
CA THR A 45 0.67 -4.99 -14.18
C THR A 45 1.23 -5.66 -12.93
N ARG A 46 0.37 -6.35 -12.16
CA ARG A 46 0.81 -7.17 -11.00
C ARG A 46 1.90 -8.19 -11.36
N GLY A 47 1.87 -8.72 -12.59
CA GLY A 47 2.86 -9.69 -13.09
C GLY A 47 4.14 -9.05 -13.65
N GLY A 48 4.32 -7.73 -13.53
CA GLY A 48 5.50 -7.02 -14.03
C GLY A 48 5.46 -6.63 -15.51
N GLY A 49 4.41 -7.02 -16.26
CA GLY A 49 4.24 -6.60 -17.65
C GLY A 49 3.98 -5.10 -17.76
N VAL A 50 4.76 -4.41 -18.59
CA VAL A 50 4.64 -2.96 -18.84
C VAL A 50 3.39 -2.66 -19.66
N VAL A 51 2.60 -1.68 -19.21
CA VAL A 51 1.40 -1.19 -19.90
C VAL A 51 1.72 0.04 -20.75
N ARG A 52 2.42 1.01 -20.15
CA ARG A 52 2.86 2.24 -20.79
C ARG A 52 4.09 2.77 -20.06
N THR A 53 4.94 3.48 -20.79
CA THR A 53 6.17 4.08 -20.27
C THR A 53 6.26 5.52 -20.72
N ALA A 54 6.52 6.41 -19.78
CA ALA A 54 7.01 7.76 -20.05
C ALA A 54 8.54 7.77 -19.91
N ARG A 55 9.22 8.56 -20.75
CA ARG A 55 10.68 8.70 -20.73
C ARG A 55 11.07 10.16 -20.65
N PHE A 56 11.99 10.46 -19.76
CA PHE A 56 12.51 11.81 -19.53
C PHE A 56 14.02 11.77 -19.54
N MET A 57 14.65 12.78 -20.15
CA MET A 57 16.10 12.96 -20.05
C MET A 57 16.45 13.23 -18.58
N ALA A 58 17.30 12.39 -17.98
CA ALA A 58 17.63 12.49 -16.56
C ALA A 58 18.23 13.87 -16.19
N THR A 59 18.97 14.48 -17.12
CA THR A 59 19.55 15.81 -16.96
C THR A 59 18.52 16.93 -16.81
N ARG A 60 17.26 16.71 -17.22
CA ARG A 60 16.18 17.70 -17.13
C ARG A 60 15.16 17.36 -16.04
N VAL A 61 15.26 16.23 -15.37
CA VAL A 61 14.33 15.88 -14.29
C VAL A 61 14.76 16.61 -13.02
N LEU A 62 13.88 17.46 -12.52
CA LEU A 62 14.09 18.23 -11.29
C LEU A 62 13.62 17.45 -10.06
N ALA A 63 12.51 16.71 -10.18
CA ALA A 63 11.97 15.89 -9.10
C ALA A 63 11.19 14.68 -9.62
N LEU A 64 11.24 13.59 -8.85
CA LEU A 64 10.36 12.44 -8.93
C LEU A 64 9.68 12.29 -7.58
N VAL A 65 8.37 12.50 -7.54
CA VAL A 65 7.60 12.47 -6.30
C VAL A 65 6.64 11.29 -6.35
N GLU A 66 6.94 10.25 -5.58
CA GLU A 66 6.08 9.09 -5.42
C GLU A 66 4.98 9.41 -4.40
N GLN A 67 3.72 9.24 -4.81
CA GLN A 67 2.53 9.53 -4.01
C GLN A 67 1.78 8.22 -3.76
N PRO A 68 2.18 7.44 -2.73
CA PRO A 68 1.50 6.19 -2.40
C PRO A 68 0.11 6.48 -1.85
N VAL A 69 -0.92 5.74 -2.29
CA VAL A 69 -2.24 5.87 -1.67
C VAL A 69 -2.19 5.36 -0.24
N PRO A 70 -2.71 6.14 0.74
CA PRO A 70 -2.88 5.68 2.10
C PRO A 70 -3.62 4.34 2.12
N ARG A 71 -2.98 3.31 2.64
CA ARG A 71 -3.64 2.02 2.84
C ARG A 71 -4.61 2.24 3.99
N GLU A 72 -5.91 2.14 3.75
CA GLU A 72 -6.82 1.85 4.85
C GLU A 72 -6.44 0.46 5.35
N ASP A 73 -5.72 0.41 6.46
CA ASP A 73 -5.30 -0.82 7.11
C ASP A 73 -6.54 -1.57 7.58
N SER A 74 -7.12 -2.35 6.67
CA SER A 74 -8.28 -3.23 6.91
C SER A 74 -8.06 -4.29 8.01
N SER A 75 -6.87 -4.35 8.62
CA SER A 75 -6.51 -5.20 9.75
C SER A 75 -7.09 -4.75 11.09
N GLU A 76 -7.51 -3.49 11.26
CA GLU A 76 -8.03 -3.00 12.53
C GLU A 76 -9.50 -3.43 12.78
N ARG A 77 -10.30 -3.59 11.72
CA ARG A 77 -11.71 -4.01 11.83
C ARG A 77 -11.91 -5.46 12.28
N SER A 78 -10.92 -6.32 12.08
CA SER A 78 -10.95 -7.71 12.58
C SER A 78 -10.57 -7.79 14.05
N ALA A 79 -9.61 -6.97 14.52
CA ALA A 79 -9.22 -6.95 15.93
C ALA A 79 -10.36 -6.41 16.83
N GLN A 80 -11.08 -5.39 16.37
CA GLN A 80 -12.16 -4.79 17.16
C GLN A 80 -13.40 -5.70 17.28
N ARG A 81 -13.74 -6.45 16.22
CA ARG A 81 -14.85 -7.41 16.25
C ARG A 81 -14.55 -8.66 17.09
N SER A 82 -13.27 -8.99 17.28
CA SER A 82 -12.83 -10.05 18.19
C SER A 82 -12.77 -9.61 19.65
N ALA A 83 -12.55 -8.31 19.91
CA ALA A 83 -12.62 -7.72 21.24
C ALA A 83 -14.06 -7.52 21.75
N GLU A 84 -15.06 -7.52 20.85
CA GLU A 84 -16.49 -7.35 21.16
C GLU A 84 -17.21 -8.65 21.57
N ARG A 85 -16.49 -9.72 21.92
CA ARG A 85 -17.10 -10.81 22.69
C ARG A 85 -17.26 -10.33 24.13
N PRO A 86 -18.48 -10.08 24.64
CA PRO A 86 -18.63 -9.74 26.04
C PRO A 86 -18.15 -10.95 26.85
N PHE A 87 -17.16 -10.70 27.69
CA PHE A 87 -16.80 -11.55 28.81
C PHE A 87 -18.10 -11.78 29.61
N ARG A 88 -18.67 -12.98 29.49
CA ARG A 88 -19.72 -13.42 30.41
C ARG A 88 -19.04 -13.67 31.75
N ASP A 89 -19.11 -12.69 32.64
CA ASP A 89 -19.03 -12.94 34.06
C ASP A 89 -20.20 -13.87 34.42
N ASP A 90 -19.92 -15.15 34.65
CA ASP A 90 -20.82 -16.06 35.38
C ASP A 90 -20.39 -16.05 36.86
N PRO A 91 -21.00 -15.22 37.73
CA PRO A 91 -20.73 -15.27 39.16
C PRO A 91 -21.58 -16.38 39.79
N GLY A 92 -21.12 -17.63 39.70
CA GLY A 92 -21.76 -18.71 40.47
C GLY A 92 -21.47 -20.12 40.01
N SER A 93 -20.35 -20.70 40.46
CA SER A 93 -20.30 -22.12 40.85
C SER A 93 -18.99 -22.46 41.56
N TRP A 94 -18.81 -21.90 42.74
CA TRP A 94 -18.03 -22.60 43.77
C TRP A 94 -18.89 -23.74 44.31
N THR A 95 -18.75 -24.95 43.75
CA THR A 95 -19.16 -26.16 44.48
C THR A 95 -18.05 -27.20 44.43
N ARG A 96 -17.25 -27.11 45.50
CA ARG A 96 -16.41 -28.13 46.11
C ARG A 96 -17.15 -29.47 46.20
N LEU A 97 -16.59 -30.54 45.63
CA LEU A 97 -16.79 -31.92 46.10
C LEU A 97 -15.54 -32.75 45.78
N SER A 98 -14.59 -32.64 46.70
CA SER A 98 -13.61 -33.69 46.97
C SER A 98 -14.30 -34.75 47.84
N THR A 99 -14.52 -35.95 47.32
CA THR A 99 -14.70 -37.14 48.17
C THR A 99 -13.80 -38.24 47.65
N GLN A 100 -12.91 -38.65 48.54
CA GLN A 100 -11.87 -39.64 48.36
C GLN A 100 -12.49 -41.04 48.21
N GLY A 101 -11.83 -41.90 47.43
CA GLY A 101 -12.05 -43.34 47.48
C GLY A 101 -11.24 -43.97 48.61
N SER A 102 -11.76 -45.04 49.22
CA SER A 102 -10.98 -46.16 49.76
C SER A 102 -11.93 -47.31 50.13
N THR A 103 -11.75 -48.45 49.47
CA THR A 103 -11.95 -49.79 50.04
C THR A 103 -10.59 -50.46 49.98
#